data_AF-A0ABD6ALF0-F1
#
_entry.id   AF-A0ABD6ALF0-F1
#
_cell.length_a   1.000
_cell.length_b   1.000
_cell.length_c   1.000
_cell.angle_alpha   90.00
_cell.angle_beta   90.00
_cell.angle_gamma   90.00
#
_symmetry.space_group_name_H-M   'P 1'
#
loop_
_entity.id
_entity.type
_entity.pdbx_description
1 polymer ?
#
loop_
_entity_poly.entity_id
_entity_poly.type
_entity_poly.pdbx_seq_one_letter_code
_entity_poly.pdbx_strand_id
1 'polypeptide(L)'
;MSRSSGEAFDPGDGTADRAAVEPLAALVAVVAVGAALGLYTVALDDATVDRERPGAETALDRTERAATVGGVLEPDRLRDAAPFRYPTTVTVEADGTTWRVESGEDAPGRAAVEAADAVAVAERPVTVRVGPGRNVRGTLRVGVRR
;
A
#
# COMPACT_ATOMS: atom_id res chain seq x y z
N MET A 1 -57.68 -8.85 73.41
CA MET A 1 -56.42 -8.44 72.74
C MET A 1 -56.60 -8.68 71.26
N SER A 2 -56.80 -7.60 70.50
CA SER A 2 -57.10 -7.61 69.06
C SER A 2 -55.85 -7.92 68.24
N ARG A 3 -55.93 -8.89 67.33
CA ARG A 3 -54.92 -9.12 66.28
C ARG A 3 -55.46 -8.51 64.98
N SER A 4 -54.77 -7.50 64.49
CA SER A 4 -54.99 -6.85 63.19
C SER A 4 -53.62 -6.58 62.57
N SER A 5 -53.61 -6.49 61.25
CA SER A 5 -52.47 -6.25 60.35
C SER A 5 -51.72 -7.54 60.02
N GLY A 6 -51.64 -8.00 58.77
CA GLY A 6 -51.92 -7.37 57.49
C GLY A 6 -50.92 -8.02 56.54
N GLU A 7 -51.39 -8.87 55.65
CA GLU A 7 -50.55 -9.50 54.62
C GLU A 7 -49.95 -8.40 53.75
N ALA A 8 -48.65 -8.15 53.93
CA ALA A 8 -47.88 -7.44 52.95
C ALA A 8 -47.69 -8.39 51.77
N PHE A 9 -48.38 -8.09 50.68
CA PHE A 9 -48.01 -8.58 49.36
C PHE A 9 -46.55 -8.21 49.14
N ASP A 10 -45.69 -9.22 48.98
CA ASP A 10 -44.33 -9.07 48.52
C ASP A 10 -44.36 -9.15 46.98
N PRO A 11 -44.34 -8.01 46.25
CA PRO A 11 -44.32 -8.02 44.81
C PRO A 11 -42.87 -7.93 44.39
N GLY A 12 -42.25 -9.10 44.22
CA GLY A 12 -41.13 -9.26 43.32
C GLY A 12 -39.77 -8.92 43.91
N ASP A 13 -39.00 -9.98 44.14
CA ASP A 13 -37.58 -9.97 43.80
C ASP A 13 -37.25 -11.19 42.91
N GLY A 14 -38.02 -11.31 41.82
CA GLY A 14 -37.77 -12.27 40.74
C GLY A 14 -36.91 -11.69 39.61
N THR A 15 -36.17 -10.60 39.87
CA THR A 15 -35.48 -9.82 38.83
C THR A 15 -34.02 -9.47 39.15
N ALA A 16 -33.45 -9.96 40.25
CA ALA A 16 -32.05 -9.66 40.59
C ALA A 16 -31.00 -10.47 39.79
N ASP A 17 -31.39 -11.55 39.09
CA ASP A 17 -30.42 -12.55 38.60
C ASP A 17 -30.13 -12.51 37.09
N ARG A 18 -30.63 -11.50 36.35
CA ARG A 18 -30.42 -11.42 34.88
C ARG A 18 -29.96 -10.06 34.34
N ALA A 19 -29.86 -9.02 35.17
CA ALA A 19 -29.47 -7.68 34.69
C ALA A 19 -28.00 -7.33 34.94
N ALA A 20 -27.29 -8.14 35.72
CA ALA A 20 -25.88 -7.94 36.07
C ALA A 20 -24.99 -9.04 35.46
N VAL A 21 -25.18 -9.38 34.19
CA VAL A 21 -24.01 -9.73 33.38
C VAL A 21 -23.26 -8.41 33.25
N GLU A 22 -22.28 -8.28 34.13
CA GLU A 22 -21.86 -7.05 34.77
C GLU A 22 -21.48 -5.99 33.74
N PRO A 23 -21.82 -4.71 33.97
CA PRO A 23 -21.22 -3.59 33.22
C PRO A 23 -19.71 -3.75 33.08
N LEU A 24 -19.06 -4.37 34.07
CA LEU A 24 -17.67 -4.79 34.05
C LEU A 24 -17.32 -5.76 32.89
N ALA A 25 -18.09 -6.83 32.69
CA ALA A 25 -17.86 -7.79 31.62
C ALA A 25 -17.98 -7.13 30.23
N ALA A 26 -18.95 -6.22 30.08
CA ALA A 26 -19.09 -5.42 28.86
C ALA A 26 -17.88 -4.48 28.66
N LEU A 27 -17.40 -3.81 29.70
CA LEU A 27 -16.22 -2.96 29.64
C LEU A 27 -14.95 -3.75 29.31
N VAL A 28 -14.77 -4.92 29.92
CA VAL A 28 -13.66 -5.83 29.64
C VAL A 28 -13.71 -6.29 28.18
N ALA A 29 -14.89 -6.62 27.66
CA ALA A 29 -15.05 -6.99 26.26
C ALA A 29 -14.67 -5.83 25.32
N VAL A 30 -15.09 -4.60 25.61
CA VAL A 30 -14.72 -3.42 24.79
C VAL A 30 -13.21 -3.17 24.83
N VAL A 31 -12.57 -3.27 25.99
CA VAL A 31 -11.11 -3.14 26.12
C VAL A 31 -10.40 -4.25 25.34
N ALA A 32 -10.86 -5.50 25.45
CA ALA A 32 -10.28 -6.63 24.73
C ALA A 32 -10.41 -6.46 23.20
N VAL A 33 -11.58 -6.03 22.73
CA VAL A 33 -11.80 -5.75 21.29
C VAL A 33 -10.97 -4.56 20.82
N GLY A 34 -10.90 -3.49 21.62
CA GLY A 34 -10.06 -2.32 21.32
C GLY A 34 -8.57 -2.67 21.28
N ALA A 35 -8.10 -3.50 22.20
CA ALA A 35 -6.73 -4.00 22.22
C ALA A 35 -6.45 -4.94 21.04
N ALA A 36 -7.37 -5.84 20.71
CA ALA A 36 -7.25 -6.73 19.55
C ALA A 36 -7.23 -5.93 18.24
N LEU A 37 -8.10 -4.93 18.08
CA LEU A 37 -8.10 -4.01 16.94
C LEU A 37 -6.83 -3.18 16.91
N GLY A 38 -6.37 -2.66 18.05
CA GLY A 38 -5.12 -1.91 18.16
C GLY A 38 -3.91 -2.76 17.74
N LEU A 39 -3.78 -3.96 18.28
CA LEU A 39 -2.74 -4.92 17.91
C LEU A 39 -2.85 -5.33 16.44
N TYR A 40 -4.06 -5.53 15.93
CA TYR A 40 -4.28 -5.80 14.51
C TYR A 40 -3.83 -4.62 13.65
N THR A 41 -4.14 -3.38 14.03
CA THR A 41 -3.69 -2.19 13.30
C THR A 41 -2.19 -2.03 13.35
N VAL A 42 -1.53 -2.30 14.49
CA VAL A 42 -0.06 -2.23 14.60
C VAL A 42 0.60 -3.32 13.77
N ALA A 43 0.09 -4.55 13.80
CA ALA A 43 0.59 -5.63 12.94
C ALA A 43 0.36 -5.33 11.46
N LEU A 44 -0.76 -4.68 11.12
CA LEU A 44 -1.05 -4.28 9.75
C LEU A 44 -0.18 -3.10 9.32
N ASP A 45 0.09 -2.14 10.20
CA ASP A 45 0.97 -0.99 9.98
C ASP A 45 2.42 -1.45 9.76
N ASP A 46 2.92 -2.34 10.61
CA ASP A 46 4.24 -2.98 10.48
C ASP A 46 4.36 -3.84 9.20
N ALA A 47 3.27 -4.49 8.79
CA ALA A 47 3.22 -5.24 7.53
C ALA A 47 3.06 -4.34 6.30
N THR A 48 2.68 -3.07 6.47
CA THR A 48 2.49 -2.14 5.37
C THR A 48 3.75 -1.35 5.11
N VAL A 49 4.55 -1.86 4.18
CA VAL A 49 5.55 -1.06 3.47
C VAL A 49 4.84 0.18 2.90
N ASP A 50 5.26 1.36 3.36
CA ASP A 50 4.78 2.71 3.02
C ASP A 50 3.75 2.76 1.88
N ARG A 51 2.45 2.76 2.24
CA ARG A 51 1.35 2.92 1.28
C ARG A 51 1.16 4.36 0.79
N GLU A 52 2.01 5.31 1.19
CA GLU A 52 1.80 6.72 0.87
C GLU A 52 2.12 7.08 -0.59
N ARG A 53 3.02 6.37 -1.25
CA ARG A 53 3.28 6.50 -2.70
C ARG A 53 4.12 5.29 -3.12
N PRO A 54 3.79 4.54 -4.17
CA PRO A 54 4.66 3.47 -4.64
C PRO A 54 6.03 4.06 -4.91
N GLY A 55 7.02 3.64 -4.11
CA GLY A 55 8.39 4.12 -4.23
C GLY A 55 8.94 3.82 -5.62
N ALA A 56 10.01 4.52 -6.00
CA ALA A 56 10.64 4.38 -7.30
C ALA A 56 10.98 2.91 -7.64
N GLU A 57 11.39 2.11 -6.64
CA GLU A 57 11.66 0.67 -6.78
C GLU A 57 10.41 -0.14 -7.13
N THR A 58 9.26 0.14 -6.50
CA THR A 58 8.00 -0.55 -6.83
C THR A 58 7.54 -0.23 -8.25
N ALA A 59 7.68 1.03 -8.66
CA ALA A 59 7.39 1.44 -10.02
C ALA A 59 8.36 0.80 -11.03
N LEU A 60 9.65 0.69 -10.68
CA LEU A 60 10.67 -0.01 -11.46
C LEU A 60 10.34 -1.50 -11.62
N ASP A 61 10.05 -2.20 -10.54
CA ASP A 61 9.70 -3.63 -10.55
C ASP A 61 8.47 -3.91 -11.43
N ARG A 62 7.45 -3.06 -11.33
CA ARG A 62 6.25 -3.16 -12.17
C ARG A 62 6.60 -2.96 -13.64
N THR A 63 7.40 -1.92 -13.94
CA THR A 63 7.80 -1.59 -15.31
C THR A 63 8.60 -2.72 -15.94
N GLU A 64 9.61 -3.22 -15.22
CA GLU A 64 10.46 -4.31 -15.67
C GLU A 64 9.62 -5.54 -15.99
N ARG A 65 8.72 -5.95 -15.09
CA ARG A 65 7.84 -7.12 -15.30
C ARG A 65 6.90 -6.96 -16.50
N ALA A 66 6.38 -5.76 -16.72
CA ALA A 66 5.44 -5.50 -17.82
C ALA A 66 6.14 -5.39 -19.19
N ALA A 67 7.33 -4.79 -19.23
CA ALA A 67 8.07 -4.57 -20.47
C ALA A 67 9.02 -5.74 -20.83
N THR A 68 9.25 -6.69 -19.92
CA THR A 68 10.15 -7.83 -20.16
C THR A 68 9.43 -9.04 -20.75
N VAL A 69 9.99 -9.57 -21.83
CA VAL A 69 9.55 -10.82 -22.47
C VAL A 69 10.73 -11.79 -22.50
N GLY A 70 10.59 -12.95 -21.84
CA GLY A 70 11.65 -13.97 -21.83
C GLY A 70 12.98 -13.48 -21.25
N GLY A 71 12.96 -12.54 -20.30
CA GLY A 71 14.16 -11.96 -19.68
C GLY A 71 14.81 -10.81 -20.47
N VAL A 72 14.19 -10.37 -21.57
CA VAL A 72 14.64 -9.22 -22.36
C VAL A 72 13.57 -8.12 -22.31
N LEU A 73 13.98 -6.91 -21.94
CA LEU A 73 13.13 -5.73 -21.95
C LEU A 73 12.89 -5.28 -23.39
N GLU A 74 11.61 -5.16 -23.77
CA GLU A 74 11.15 -4.64 -25.06
C GLU A 74 10.70 -3.19 -24.91
N PRO A 75 11.46 -2.21 -25.45
CA PRO A 75 11.15 -0.79 -25.27
C PRO A 75 9.78 -0.37 -25.78
N ASP A 76 9.26 -1.04 -26.81
CA ASP A 76 7.95 -0.74 -27.40
C ASP A 76 6.80 -0.99 -26.40
N ARG A 77 7.00 -1.89 -25.43
CA ARG A 77 6.02 -2.22 -24.38
C ARG A 77 6.06 -1.29 -23.18
N LEU A 78 7.01 -0.34 -23.13
CA LEU A 78 7.09 0.63 -22.04
C LEU A 78 5.82 1.49 -21.94
N ARG A 79 5.14 1.74 -23.06
CA ARG A 79 3.86 2.49 -23.07
C ARG A 79 2.73 1.71 -22.39
N ASP A 80 2.72 0.39 -22.54
CA ASP A 80 1.73 -0.47 -21.89
C ASP A 80 2.01 -0.62 -20.38
N ALA A 81 3.28 -0.51 -19.99
CA ALA A 81 3.73 -0.49 -18.60
C ALA A 81 3.45 0.85 -17.89
N ALA A 82 3.17 1.91 -18.65
CA ALA A 82 3.07 3.27 -18.15
C ALA A 82 1.76 3.71 -17.46
N PRO A 83 0.63 2.98 -17.38
CA PRO A 83 -0.51 3.45 -16.60
C PRO A 83 -0.20 3.39 -15.09
N PHE A 84 0.46 4.42 -14.58
CA PHE A 84 0.77 4.62 -13.18
C PHE A 84 -0.29 5.52 -12.54
N ARG A 85 -0.63 5.26 -11.28
CA ARG A 85 -1.55 6.12 -10.51
C ARG A 85 -0.92 7.45 -10.08
N TYR A 86 0.40 7.60 -10.24
CA TYR A 86 1.16 8.77 -9.80
C TYR A 86 2.05 9.28 -10.94
N PRO A 87 2.38 10.59 -10.95
CA PRO A 87 3.30 11.15 -11.92
C PRO A 87 4.65 10.42 -11.93
N THR A 88 4.94 9.70 -13.01
CA THR A 88 6.06 8.76 -13.11
C THR A 88 6.75 8.92 -14.46
N THR A 89 8.08 8.95 -14.43
CA THR A 89 8.91 8.95 -15.63
C THR A 89 9.73 7.68 -15.68
N VAL A 90 9.60 6.93 -16.77
CA VAL A 90 10.36 5.73 -17.05
C VAL A 90 11.33 6.04 -18.19
N THR A 91 12.61 5.76 -17.98
CA THR A 91 13.65 5.91 -19.00
C THR A 91 14.44 4.61 -19.13
N VAL A 92 14.64 4.15 -20.35
CA VAL A 92 15.55 3.05 -20.67
C VAL A 92 16.65 3.58 -21.56
N GLU A 93 17.90 3.31 -21.20
CA GLU A 93 19.07 3.70 -21.99
C GLU A 93 19.88 2.46 -22.38
N ALA A 94 20.11 2.27 -23.68
CA ALA A 94 20.86 1.13 -24.21
C ALA A 94 21.45 1.46 -25.59
N ASP A 95 22.71 1.12 -25.84
CA ASP A 95 23.39 1.31 -27.14
C ASP A 95 23.28 2.76 -27.68
N GLY A 96 23.45 3.75 -26.80
CA GLY A 96 23.33 5.18 -27.14
C GLY A 96 21.90 5.64 -27.45
N THR A 97 20.91 4.75 -27.36
CA THR A 97 19.50 5.05 -27.58
C THR A 97 18.78 5.20 -26.24
N THR A 98 17.89 6.18 -26.17
CA THR A 98 17.07 6.44 -24.97
C THR A 98 15.59 6.35 -25.34
N TRP A 99 14.87 5.47 -24.64
CA TRP A 99 13.41 5.40 -24.67
C TRP A 99 12.87 6.02 -23.40
N ARG A 100 11.93 6.95 -23.52
CA ARG A 100 11.29 7.61 -22.38
C ARG A 100 9.78 7.52 -22.50
N VAL A 101 9.13 7.22 -21.39
CA VAL A 101 7.67 7.28 -21.24
C VAL A 101 7.35 8.05 -19.97
N GLU A 102 6.40 8.96 -20.08
CA GLU A 102 5.90 9.80 -19.00
C GLU A 102 4.44 9.43 -18.75
N SER A 103 4.06 9.34 -17.48
CA SER A 103 2.69 9.06 -17.05
C SER A 103 2.26 10.12 -16.06
N GLY A 104 1.16 10.82 -16.36
CA GLY A 104 0.63 11.92 -15.55
C GLY A 104 1.15 13.30 -15.99
N GLU A 105 0.36 14.33 -15.72
CA GLU A 105 0.61 15.71 -16.17
C GLU A 105 1.84 16.36 -15.51
N ASP A 106 2.25 15.87 -14.34
CA ASP A 106 3.41 16.35 -13.56
C ASP A 106 4.56 15.33 -13.48
N ALA A 107 4.68 14.44 -14.46
CA ALA A 107 5.74 13.44 -14.48
C ALA A 107 7.10 14.14 -14.38
N PRO A 108 8.03 13.65 -13.52
CA PRO A 108 9.30 14.33 -13.32
C PRO A 108 10.11 14.34 -14.63
N GLY A 109 10.28 15.52 -15.21
CA GLY A 109 11.11 15.69 -16.41
C GLY A 109 12.57 15.30 -16.15
N ARG A 110 13.34 15.13 -17.22
CA ARG A 110 14.76 14.69 -17.16
C ARG A 110 15.59 15.45 -16.12
N ALA A 111 15.51 16.77 -16.09
CA ALA A 111 16.25 17.61 -15.15
C ALA A 111 15.83 17.38 -13.68
N ALA A 112 14.56 17.05 -13.43
CA ALA A 112 14.06 16.76 -12.09
C ALA A 112 14.51 15.37 -11.60
N VAL A 113 14.57 14.38 -12.50
CA VAL A 113 15.14 13.05 -12.20
C VAL A 113 16.63 13.15 -11.89
N GLU A 114 17.36 14.05 -12.56
CA GLU A 114 18.79 14.28 -12.32
C GLU A 114 19.06 15.09 -11.03
N ALA A 115 18.11 15.92 -10.59
CA ALA A 115 18.28 16.81 -9.42
C ALA A 115 18.07 16.13 -8.05
N ALA A 116 17.58 14.88 -7.99
CA ALA A 116 17.45 13.98 -6.82
C ALA A 116 16.74 14.48 -5.53
N ASP A 117 16.60 15.78 -5.27
CA ASP A 117 16.06 16.32 -4.02
C ASP A 117 14.52 16.26 -3.93
N ALA A 118 13.83 16.27 -5.08
CA ALA A 118 12.36 16.28 -5.16
C ALA A 118 11.75 15.06 -5.88
N VAL A 119 12.58 14.10 -6.26
CA VAL A 119 12.19 12.93 -7.06
C VAL A 119 12.89 11.70 -6.47
N ALA A 120 12.12 10.69 -6.11
CA ALA A 120 12.70 9.38 -5.80
C ALA A 120 13.04 8.68 -7.12
N VAL A 121 14.27 8.17 -7.21
CA VAL A 121 14.79 7.53 -8.42
C VAL A 121 15.28 6.13 -8.09
N ALA A 122 14.92 5.15 -8.92
CA ALA A 122 15.44 3.80 -8.87
C ALA A 122 16.05 3.43 -10.21
N GLU A 123 17.12 2.64 -10.19
CA GLU A 123 17.85 2.21 -11.38
C GLU A 123 18.17 0.72 -11.33
N ARG A 124 18.08 0.05 -12.47
CA ARG A 124 18.42 -1.37 -12.60
C ARG A 124 19.08 -1.68 -13.93
N PRO A 125 20.20 -2.42 -13.95
CA PRO A 125 20.77 -2.94 -15.19
C PRO A 125 19.85 -4.01 -15.77
N VAL A 126 19.55 -3.90 -17.07
CA VAL A 126 18.63 -4.81 -17.77
C VAL A 126 19.21 -5.19 -19.14
N THR A 127 18.71 -6.29 -19.71
CA THR A 127 18.98 -6.63 -21.12
C THR A 127 17.87 -6.05 -21.97
N VAL A 128 18.21 -5.20 -22.94
CA VAL A 128 17.25 -4.46 -23.77
C VAL A 128 17.33 -4.95 -25.20
N ARG A 129 16.16 -5.20 -25.81
CA ARG A 129 16.04 -5.45 -27.25
C ARG A 129 16.12 -4.12 -28.00
N VAL A 130 17.19 -3.94 -28.77
CA VAL A 130 17.43 -2.73 -29.59
C VAL A 130 17.18 -2.96 -31.07
N GLY A 131 16.81 -4.18 -31.45
CA GLY A 131 16.39 -4.56 -32.79
C GLY A 131 16.11 -6.06 -32.88
N PRO A 132 15.67 -6.56 -34.05
CA PRO A 132 15.44 -7.99 -34.25
C PRO A 132 16.71 -8.80 -34.00
N GLY A 133 16.67 -9.69 -33.00
CA GLY A 133 17.83 -10.51 -32.61
C GLY A 133 18.99 -9.74 -31.97
N ARG A 134 18.85 -8.44 -31.73
CA ARG A 134 19.87 -7.60 -31.11
C ARG A 134 19.48 -7.24 -29.68
N ASN A 135 20.17 -7.85 -28.73
CA ASN A 135 20.01 -7.60 -27.31
C ASN A 135 21.32 -7.03 -26.76
N VAL A 136 21.22 -5.97 -25.97
CA VAL A 136 22.38 -5.30 -25.37
C VAL A 136 22.09 -4.99 -23.92
N ARG A 137 23.14 -4.79 -23.12
CA ARG A 137 22.98 -4.32 -21.75
C ARG A 137 22.59 -2.84 -21.76
N GLY A 138 21.59 -2.50 -20.97
CA GLY A 138 21.13 -1.14 -20.76
C GLY A 138 20.79 -0.88 -19.29
N THR A 139 20.25 0.29 -19.03
CA THR A 139 19.81 0.74 -17.71
C THR A 139 18.35 1.16 -17.78
N LEU A 140 17.53 0.58 -16.92
CA LEU A 140 16.16 1.03 -16.66
C LEU A 140 16.20 1.98 -15.46
N ARG A 141 15.71 3.20 -15.63
CA ARG A 141 15.60 4.22 -14.60
C ARG A 141 14.15 4.65 -14.46
N VAL A 142 13.66 4.71 -13.23
CA VAL A 142 12.31 5.18 -12.92
C VAL A 142 12.39 6.31 -11.90
N GLY A 143 11.75 7.44 -12.22
CA GLY A 143 11.61 8.59 -11.35
C GLY A 143 10.15 8.81 -10.97
N VAL A 144 9.88 8.94 -9.67
CA VAL A 144 8.56 9.31 -9.13
C VAL A 144 8.70 10.56 -8.27
N ARG A 145 7.72 11.46 -8.33
CA ARG A 145 7.69 12.63 -7.43
C ARG A 145 7.60 12.17 -5.98
N ARG A 146 8.41 12.78 -5.10
CA ARG A 146 8.32 12.54 -3.66
C ARG A 146 7.00 13.12 -3.12
#